data_AF-A0A1F6HW41-F1
#
_entry.id   AF-A0A1F6HW41-F1
#
_cell.length_a   1.000
_cell.length_b   1.000
_cell.length_c   1.000
_cell.angle_alpha   90.00
_cell.angle_beta   90.00
_cell.angle_gamma   90.00
#
_symmetry.space_group_name_H-M   'P 1'
#
loop_
_entity.id
_entity.type
_entity.pdbx_description
1 polymer ?
#
loop_
_entity_poly.entity_id
_entity_poly.type
_entity_poly.pdbx_seq_one_letter_code
_entity_poly.pdbx_strand_id
1 'polypeptide(L)'
;MGPESGKEYLQRLGEQYQIARTTLPRLPEDEFDKVRHESARKELGVESFLMDFAIGAETRRRNLERWAAGRVITPASAEHAAAIVSTLPSYTTVNPEAMGAMRVEGAKQFRLDVVVEDILSEIAQRLPRTVDSYRFHQDYAHDTITVPGIGEIKVTMHETGDGIFRTIGTVDSDLFRVWNCRASGVKYMDRFNDISRPSDVEAKPLATKVTLYDDTSGIFVTREGKLFTNSRVYSAEGRGYASDHLRDDLHRTYDGPNPDAPSYRDANRGWREDKTVLSFKETEDEMIMWLAENVLNPLREAPKPDIQATELPEEKPFPADKVGPLYAFVDEEVLRKIALIKENPGKAYPDERKAARPGKRLLSLGMPRGDAPEIVYDGFVWCGVGTIDEQTDLNDYKHIGLEYRWDDRPFNSQGVAVIKPKTATDVYVIDWQKRDDYRERTFTPTHDRLTDDEYNEMHLAVARTIVPITEYQGDYRKPVVLIGRDLELDEVEAVYLPPDTPRR
;
A
#
# COMPACT_ATOMS: atom_id res chain seq x y z
N MET A 1 -9.44 -12.29 -44.03
CA MET A 1 -10.49 -12.48 -43.00
C MET A 1 -11.14 -11.14 -42.78
N GLY A 2 -12.46 -11.05 -42.93
CA GLY A 2 -13.19 -9.79 -42.68
C GLY A 2 -13.16 -9.43 -41.18
N PRO A 3 -13.45 -8.17 -40.81
CA PRO A 3 -13.56 -7.79 -39.41
C PRO A 3 -14.69 -8.58 -38.73
N GLU A 4 -14.39 -9.20 -37.60
CA GLU A 4 -15.35 -9.89 -36.72
C GLU A 4 -16.47 -8.90 -36.34
N SER A 5 -17.73 -9.33 -36.38
CA SER A 5 -18.83 -8.47 -35.92
C SER A 5 -18.78 -8.32 -34.40
N GLY A 6 -19.25 -7.19 -33.86
CA GLY A 6 -19.28 -6.98 -32.40
C GLY A 6 -20.08 -8.05 -31.64
N LYS A 7 -21.08 -8.67 -32.29
CA LYS A 7 -21.86 -9.79 -31.72
C LYS A 7 -21.04 -11.07 -31.63
N GLU A 8 -20.31 -11.41 -32.70
CA GLU A 8 -19.42 -12.58 -32.72
C GLU A 8 -18.29 -12.42 -31.71
N TYR A 9 -17.72 -11.21 -31.61
CA TYR A 9 -16.71 -10.86 -30.61
C TYR A 9 -17.23 -11.10 -29.18
N LEU A 10 -18.39 -10.56 -28.82
CA LEU A 10 -18.97 -10.75 -27.48
C LEU A 10 -19.35 -12.20 -27.19
N GLN A 11 -19.83 -12.94 -28.19
CA GLN A 11 -20.13 -14.36 -28.02
C GLN A 11 -18.87 -15.18 -27.74
N ARG A 12 -17.81 -14.95 -28.53
CA ARG A 12 -16.51 -15.60 -28.33
C ARG A 12 -15.91 -15.30 -26.96
N LEU A 13 -16.03 -14.06 -26.49
CA LEU A 13 -15.65 -13.66 -25.13
C LEU A 13 -16.42 -14.44 -24.06
N GLY A 14 -17.73 -14.57 -24.22
CA GLY A 14 -18.58 -15.35 -23.32
C GLY A 14 -18.18 -16.82 -23.28
N GLU A 15 -17.90 -17.43 -24.44
CA GLU A 15 -17.44 -18.82 -24.55
C GLU A 15 -16.07 -19.02 -23.89
N GLN A 16 -15.11 -18.13 -24.14
CA GLN A 16 -13.79 -18.18 -23.48
C GLN A 16 -13.89 -18.08 -21.96
N TYR A 17 -14.75 -17.19 -21.46
CA TYR A 17 -15.00 -17.05 -20.04
C TYR A 17 -15.61 -18.33 -19.43
N GLN A 18 -16.56 -18.97 -20.11
CA GLN A 18 -17.13 -20.25 -19.65
C GLN A 18 -16.11 -21.40 -19.67
N ILE A 19 -15.24 -21.44 -20.68
CA ILE A 19 -14.13 -22.41 -20.72
C ILE A 19 -13.22 -22.18 -19.50
N ALA A 20 -12.78 -20.94 -19.25
CA ALA A 20 -11.95 -20.63 -18.08
C ALA A 20 -12.61 -21.06 -16.76
N ARG A 21 -13.90 -20.77 -16.57
CA ARG A 21 -14.65 -21.18 -15.36
C ARG A 21 -14.76 -22.69 -15.16
N THR A 22 -14.67 -23.49 -16.22
CA THR A 22 -14.79 -24.95 -16.13
C THR A 22 -13.43 -25.66 -16.10
N THR A 23 -12.40 -25.06 -16.70
CA THR A 23 -11.05 -25.62 -16.75
C THR A 23 -10.23 -25.27 -15.51
N LEU A 24 -10.22 -24.00 -15.07
CA LEU A 24 -9.38 -23.54 -13.95
C LEU A 24 -9.60 -24.34 -12.65
N PRO A 25 -10.83 -24.72 -12.26
CA PRO A 25 -11.05 -25.53 -11.05
C PRO A 25 -10.45 -26.94 -11.09
N ARG A 26 -10.13 -27.45 -12.28
CA ARG A 26 -9.59 -28.81 -12.47
C ARG A 26 -8.07 -28.85 -12.49
N LEU A 27 -7.41 -27.69 -12.55
CA LEU A 27 -5.96 -27.61 -12.60
C LEU A 27 -5.36 -27.92 -11.21
N PRO A 28 -4.24 -28.65 -11.15
CA PRO A 28 -3.34 -28.64 -10.00
C PRO A 28 -2.95 -27.22 -9.56
N GLU A 29 -2.47 -27.05 -8.33
CA GLU A 29 -2.12 -25.73 -7.77
C GLU A 29 -0.99 -25.05 -8.55
N ASP A 30 0.06 -25.80 -8.88
CA ASP A 30 1.20 -25.36 -9.70
C ASP A 30 0.80 -24.98 -11.14
N GLU A 31 -0.08 -25.76 -11.77
CA GLU A 31 -0.59 -25.43 -13.10
C GLU A 31 -1.50 -24.19 -13.09
N PHE A 32 -2.34 -24.05 -12.07
CA PHE A 32 -3.17 -22.86 -11.89
C PHE A 32 -2.33 -21.60 -11.71
N ASP A 33 -1.28 -21.66 -10.88
CA ASP A 33 -0.38 -20.52 -10.68
C ASP A 33 0.38 -20.14 -11.95
N LYS A 34 0.78 -21.13 -12.76
CA LYS A 34 1.37 -20.86 -14.08
C LYS A 34 0.40 -20.10 -14.99
N VAL A 35 -0.85 -20.54 -15.09
CA VAL A 35 -1.88 -19.84 -15.89
C VAL A 35 -2.11 -18.42 -15.38
N ARG A 36 -2.17 -18.23 -14.06
CA ARG A 36 -2.29 -16.92 -13.43
C ARG A 36 -1.14 -15.99 -13.83
N HIS A 37 0.10 -16.47 -13.78
CA HIS A 37 1.27 -15.70 -14.19
C HIS A 37 1.30 -15.36 -15.68
N GLU A 38 0.91 -16.30 -16.53
CA GLU A 38 0.82 -16.06 -17.97
C GLU A 38 -0.28 -15.04 -18.31
N SER A 39 -1.41 -15.05 -17.59
CA SER A 39 -2.49 -14.06 -17.76
C SER A 39 -2.05 -12.65 -17.37
N ALA A 40 -1.39 -12.51 -16.21
CA ALA A 40 -0.94 -11.21 -15.69
C ALA A 40 0.05 -10.46 -16.61
N ARG A 41 0.69 -11.17 -17.57
CA ARG A 41 1.61 -10.60 -18.56
C ARG A 41 0.94 -10.17 -19.87
N LYS A 42 -0.35 -10.48 -20.05
CA LYS A 42 -1.08 -10.12 -21.28
C LYS A 42 -1.41 -8.63 -21.28
N GLU A 43 -1.49 -8.06 -22.48
CA GLU A 43 -1.98 -6.68 -22.64
C GLU A 43 -3.43 -6.57 -22.13
N LEU A 44 -3.71 -5.46 -21.44
CA LEU A 44 -5.03 -5.16 -20.90
C LEU A 44 -6.06 -5.03 -22.04
N GLY A 45 -7.01 -5.96 -22.09
CA GLY A 45 -8.14 -5.98 -23.00
C GLY A 45 -9.33 -6.71 -22.40
N VAL A 46 -10.47 -6.76 -23.10
CA VAL A 46 -11.69 -7.42 -22.57
C VAL A 46 -11.46 -8.92 -22.32
N GLU A 47 -10.65 -9.58 -23.17
CA GLU A 47 -10.26 -10.98 -23.01
C GLU A 47 -9.43 -11.23 -21.75
N SER A 48 -8.39 -10.41 -21.53
CA SER A 48 -7.56 -10.52 -20.34
C SER A 48 -8.38 -10.21 -19.09
N PHE A 49 -9.25 -9.20 -19.15
CA PHE A 49 -10.17 -8.85 -18.06
C PHE A 49 -11.09 -10.01 -17.66
N LEU A 50 -11.71 -10.70 -18.62
CA LEU A 50 -12.58 -11.85 -18.33
C LEU A 50 -11.79 -13.05 -17.79
N MET A 51 -10.58 -13.29 -18.31
CA MET A 51 -9.69 -14.32 -17.79
C MET A 51 -9.25 -14.01 -16.36
N ASP A 52 -8.85 -12.78 -16.08
CA ASP A 52 -8.46 -12.32 -14.74
C ASP A 52 -9.64 -12.39 -13.76
N PHE A 53 -10.87 -12.13 -14.24
CA PHE A 53 -12.07 -12.33 -13.43
C PHE A 53 -12.30 -13.81 -13.09
N ALA A 54 -12.10 -14.72 -14.04
CA ALA A 54 -12.20 -16.17 -13.81
C ALA A 54 -11.11 -16.69 -12.87
N ILE A 55 -9.87 -16.24 -13.07
CA ILE A 55 -8.73 -16.53 -12.19
C ILE A 55 -9.01 -16.01 -10.79
N GLY A 56 -9.46 -14.76 -10.65
CA GLY A 56 -9.82 -14.19 -9.36
C GLY A 56 -10.91 -14.98 -8.65
N ALA A 57 -11.96 -15.41 -9.37
CA ALA A 57 -13.01 -16.25 -8.80
C ALA A 57 -12.49 -17.60 -8.31
N GLU A 58 -11.60 -18.23 -9.08
CA GLU A 58 -10.99 -19.49 -8.72
C GLU A 58 -9.98 -19.37 -7.57
N THR A 59 -9.16 -18.31 -7.55
CA THR A 59 -8.28 -17.97 -6.42
C THR A 59 -9.09 -17.83 -5.13
N ARG A 60 -10.23 -17.12 -5.17
CA ARG A 60 -11.14 -17.00 -4.02
C ARG A 60 -11.64 -18.35 -3.54
N ARG A 61 -12.11 -19.21 -4.46
CA ARG A 61 -12.56 -20.57 -4.12
C ARG A 61 -11.46 -21.38 -3.44
N ARG A 62 -10.26 -21.40 -4.02
CA ARG A 62 -9.09 -22.11 -3.48
C ARG A 62 -8.67 -21.57 -2.11
N ASN A 63 -8.70 -20.25 -1.91
CA ASN A 63 -8.42 -19.63 -0.60
C ASN A 63 -9.43 -20.09 0.46
N LEU A 64 -10.73 -20.09 0.15
CA LEU A 64 -11.76 -20.59 1.07
C LEU A 64 -11.53 -22.06 1.44
N GLU A 65 -11.20 -22.91 0.47
CA GLU A 65 -10.89 -24.33 0.72
C GLU A 65 -9.63 -24.50 1.57
N ARG A 66 -8.59 -23.69 1.30
CA ARG A 66 -7.35 -23.68 2.08
C ARG A 66 -7.62 -23.30 3.54
N TRP A 67 -8.37 -22.22 3.77
CA TRP A 67 -8.74 -21.76 5.11
C TRP A 67 -9.56 -22.81 5.85
N ALA A 68 -10.53 -23.44 5.18
CA ALA A 68 -11.34 -24.52 5.76
C ALA A 68 -10.49 -25.73 6.15
N ALA A 69 -9.51 -26.10 5.31
CA ALA A 69 -8.59 -27.20 5.57
C ALA A 69 -7.51 -26.89 6.62
N GLY A 70 -7.32 -25.61 6.99
CA GLY A 70 -6.31 -25.19 7.96
C GLY A 70 -4.87 -25.39 7.48
N ARG A 71 -4.60 -25.16 6.19
CA ARG A 71 -3.23 -25.30 5.68
C ARG A 71 -2.34 -24.17 6.23
N VAL A 72 -1.22 -24.55 6.84
CA VAL A 72 -0.24 -23.63 7.44
C VAL A 72 1.06 -23.61 6.66
N ILE A 73 1.86 -22.57 6.90
CA ILE A 73 3.22 -22.47 6.38
C ILE A 73 4.10 -23.42 7.18
N THR A 74 4.77 -24.35 6.51
CA THR A 74 5.79 -25.19 7.14
C THR A 74 6.92 -24.31 7.66
N PRO A 75 7.41 -24.46 8.91
CA PRO A 75 8.52 -23.66 9.40
C PRO A 75 9.75 -23.75 8.49
N ALA A 76 10.46 -22.64 8.31
CA ALA A 76 11.73 -22.63 7.59
C ALA A 76 12.78 -23.48 8.30
N SER A 77 13.60 -24.21 7.54
CA SER A 77 14.83 -24.80 8.10
C SER A 77 15.79 -23.68 8.54
N ALA A 78 16.71 -23.97 9.45
CA ALA A 78 17.71 -22.99 9.89
C ALA A 78 18.55 -22.45 8.72
N GLU A 79 18.91 -23.32 7.77
CA GLU A 79 19.63 -22.94 6.55
C GLU A 79 18.80 -22.00 5.66
N HIS A 80 17.50 -22.29 5.48
CA HIS A 80 16.60 -21.46 4.69
C HIS A 80 16.36 -20.10 5.34
N ALA A 81 16.14 -20.08 6.66
CA ALA A 81 16.00 -18.85 7.43
C ALA A 81 17.28 -17.99 7.34
N ALA A 82 18.45 -18.59 7.47
CA ALA A 82 19.73 -17.90 7.31
C ALA A 82 19.89 -17.31 5.90
N ALA A 83 19.50 -18.06 4.86
CA ALA A 83 19.53 -17.58 3.47
C ALA A 83 18.62 -16.36 3.27
N ILE A 84 17.39 -16.39 3.82
CA ILE A 84 16.46 -15.25 3.78
C ILE A 84 17.07 -14.03 4.49
N VAL A 85 17.50 -14.20 5.73
CA VAL A 85 18.06 -13.10 6.54
C VAL A 85 19.30 -12.50 5.88
N SER A 86 20.17 -13.32 5.29
CA SER A 86 21.36 -12.84 4.57
C SER A 86 21.05 -12.08 3.27
N THR A 87 19.85 -12.25 2.71
CA THR A 87 19.41 -11.57 1.49
C THR A 87 18.81 -10.20 1.78
N LEU A 88 18.16 -10.06 2.94
CA LEU A 88 17.48 -8.85 3.35
C LEU A 88 18.47 -7.82 3.93
N PRO A 89 18.20 -6.51 3.76
CA PRO A 89 18.95 -5.48 4.49
C PRO A 89 18.82 -5.67 6.00
N SER A 90 19.90 -5.40 6.76
CA SER A 90 19.99 -5.63 8.21
C SER A 90 18.98 -4.86 9.08
N TYR A 91 18.39 -3.78 8.55
CA TYR A 91 17.32 -3.01 9.20
C TYR A 91 15.91 -3.51 8.85
N THR A 92 15.80 -4.63 8.15
CA THR A 92 14.51 -5.28 7.85
C THR A 92 14.26 -6.40 8.86
N THR A 93 13.07 -6.40 9.44
CA THR A 93 12.58 -7.48 10.30
C THR A 93 11.50 -8.28 9.58
N VAL A 94 11.44 -9.57 9.85
CA VAL A 94 10.56 -10.52 9.19
C VAL A 94 9.74 -11.28 10.23
N ASN A 95 8.45 -11.44 9.98
CA ASN A 95 7.60 -12.34 10.76
C ASN A 95 8.12 -13.79 10.65
N PRO A 96 8.58 -14.42 11.76
CA PRO A 96 9.14 -15.76 11.73
C PRO A 96 8.18 -16.83 11.18
N GLU A 97 6.87 -16.66 11.37
CA GLU A 97 5.85 -17.59 10.86
C GLU A 97 5.75 -17.59 9.33
N ALA A 98 6.19 -16.51 8.68
CA ALA A 98 6.11 -16.35 7.24
C ALA A 98 7.36 -16.88 6.51
N MET A 99 8.50 -17.03 7.21
CA MET A 99 9.79 -17.41 6.60
C MET A 99 9.71 -18.70 5.78
N GLY A 100 8.91 -19.67 6.22
CA GLY A 100 8.79 -20.95 5.53
C GLY A 100 8.09 -20.89 4.16
N ALA A 101 7.34 -19.81 3.89
CA ALA A 101 6.72 -19.54 2.60
C ALA A 101 7.47 -18.48 1.79
N MET A 102 8.62 -18.04 2.29
CA MET A 102 9.47 -17.11 1.57
C MET A 102 10.43 -17.85 0.65
N ARG A 103 10.78 -17.19 -0.44
CA ARG A 103 11.84 -17.62 -1.33
C ARG A 103 12.80 -16.48 -1.61
N VAL A 104 14.07 -16.84 -1.73
CA VAL A 104 15.11 -15.93 -2.19
C VAL A 104 15.00 -15.83 -3.71
N GLU A 105 14.90 -14.61 -4.21
CA GLU A 105 14.95 -14.29 -5.63
C GLU A 105 16.15 -13.38 -5.91
N GLY A 106 16.60 -13.34 -7.15
CA GLY A 106 17.63 -12.40 -7.55
C GLY A 106 17.05 -10.97 -7.59
N ALA A 107 17.53 -10.09 -6.70
CA ALA A 107 17.36 -8.66 -6.85
C ALA A 107 18.62 -8.03 -7.44
N LYS A 108 18.44 -7.00 -8.26
CA LYS A 108 19.54 -6.18 -8.75
C LYS A 108 20.20 -5.48 -7.54
N GLN A 109 21.53 -5.40 -7.53
CA GLN A 109 22.26 -4.64 -6.51
C GLN A 109 23.17 -3.62 -7.21
N PHE A 110 23.24 -2.42 -6.64
CA PHE A 110 24.10 -1.32 -7.07
C PHE A 110 25.18 -1.08 -6.00
N ARG A 111 26.30 -0.47 -6.35
CA ARG A 111 27.37 -0.19 -5.37
C ARG A 111 26.88 0.79 -4.31
N LEU A 112 25.99 1.70 -4.70
CA LEU A 112 25.34 2.63 -3.79
C LEU A 112 24.50 1.94 -2.69
N ASP A 113 24.02 0.71 -2.92
CA ASP A 113 23.24 -0.02 -1.92
C ASP A 113 24.07 -0.24 -0.65
N VAL A 114 25.36 -0.53 -0.78
CA VAL A 114 26.24 -0.87 0.36
C VAL A 114 26.32 0.28 1.37
N VAL A 115 26.61 1.51 0.90
CA VAL A 115 26.74 2.66 1.79
C VAL A 115 25.40 3.07 2.40
N VAL A 116 24.31 2.94 1.63
CA VAL A 116 22.97 3.29 2.13
C VAL A 116 22.47 2.26 3.14
N GLU A 117 22.72 0.98 2.93
CA GLU A 117 22.38 -0.05 3.90
C GLU A 117 23.12 0.14 5.23
N ASP A 118 24.39 0.53 5.19
CA ASP A 118 25.17 0.91 6.37
C ASP A 118 24.56 2.14 7.08
N ILE A 119 24.20 3.19 6.32
CA ILE A 119 23.56 4.40 6.86
C ILE A 119 22.25 4.05 7.56
N LEU A 120 21.38 3.29 6.89
CA LEU A 120 20.08 2.92 7.44
C LEU A 120 20.20 1.98 8.63
N SER A 121 21.21 1.12 8.67
CA SER A 121 21.52 0.29 9.84
C SER A 121 21.96 1.14 11.03
N GLU A 122 22.80 2.15 10.80
CA GLU A 122 23.22 3.10 11.85
C GLU A 122 22.04 3.97 12.33
N ILE A 123 21.10 4.34 11.43
CA ILE A 123 19.86 5.04 11.80
C ILE A 123 18.95 4.12 12.62
N ALA A 124 18.75 2.88 12.18
CA ALA A 124 17.89 1.90 12.85
C ALA A 124 18.33 1.66 14.32
N GLN A 125 19.63 1.66 14.58
CA GLN A 125 20.20 1.52 15.94
C GLN A 125 20.05 2.77 16.82
N ARG A 126 19.67 3.92 16.24
CA ARG A 126 19.45 5.19 16.94
C ARG A 126 17.98 5.53 17.13
N LEU A 127 17.11 4.77 16.49
CA LEU A 127 15.68 4.87 16.76
C LEU A 127 15.42 4.65 18.26
N PRO A 128 14.53 5.43 18.88
CA PRO A 128 14.19 5.26 20.30
C PRO A 128 13.63 3.86 20.58
N ARG A 129 13.06 3.23 19.54
CA ARG A 129 12.49 1.89 19.55
C ARG A 129 13.09 1.01 18.45
N THR A 130 13.11 -0.30 18.66
CA THR A 130 13.38 -1.24 17.55
C THR A 130 12.25 -1.17 16.53
N VAL A 131 12.53 -1.37 15.24
CA VAL A 131 11.55 -1.21 14.14
C VAL A 131 10.29 -2.06 14.36
N ASP A 132 10.43 -3.25 14.94
CA ASP A 132 9.33 -4.17 15.26
C ASP A 132 8.52 -3.80 16.51
N SER A 133 8.99 -2.84 17.32
CA SER A 133 8.27 -2.31 18.47
C SER A 133 7.48 -1.02 18.17
N TYR A 134 7.44 -0.59 16.92
CA TYR A 134 6.55 0.50 16.50
C TYR A 134 5.13 0.02 16.26
N ARG A 135 4.19 0.93 16.48
CA ARG A 135 2.84 0.79 15.92
C ARG A 135 2.80 1.48 14.58
N PHE A 136 2.28 0.76 13.60
CA PHE A 136 2.13 1.26 12.24
C PHE A 136 0.71 1.79 12.06
N HIS A 137 0.65 3.07 11.72
CA HIS A 137 -0.50 3.81 11.26
C HIS A 137 -0.58 3.63 9.74
N GLN A 138 -1.51 2.79 9.25
CA GLN A 138 -1.67 2.54 7.81
C GLN A 138 -0.38 2.07 7.14
N ASP A 139 0.23 1.02 7.68
CA ASP A 139 1.46 0.44 7.15
C ASP A 139 2.70 1.34 7.36
N TYR A 140 2.59 2.46 8.08
CA TYR A 140 3.73 3.35 8.35
C TYR A 140 3.86 3.78 9.80
N ALA A 141 5.08 4.03 10.24
CA ALA A 141 5.37 4.73 11.49
C ALA A 141 6.37 5.84 11.23
N HIS A 142 6.28 6.93 11.98
CA HIS A 142 7.20 8.06 11.86
C HIS A 142 7.98 8.26 13.15
N ASP A 143 9.26 8.57 13.01
CA ASP A 143 10.10 9.01 14.11
C ASP A 143 11.06 10.11 13.62
N THR A 144 11.76 10.73 14.55
CA THR A 144 12.75 11.76 14.28
C THR A 144 13.93 11.58 15.22
N ILE A 145 15.12 11.39 14.64
CA ILE A 145 16.36 11.33 15.39
C ILE A 145 17.19 12.58 15.13
N THR A 146 18.01 13.00 16.09
CA THR A 146 18.95 14.11 15.90
C THR A 146 20.38 13.58 16.01
N VAL A 147 21.20 13.86 15.00
CA VAL A 147 22.57 13.36 14.92
C VAL A 147 23.54 14.54 14.82
N PRO A 148 24.53 14.67 15.74
CA PRO A 148 25.57 15.68 15.63
C PRO A 148 26.26 15.66 14.25
N GLY A 149 26.41 16.82 13.62
CA GLY A 149 27.01 16.94 12.28
C GLY A 149 26.04 16.73 11.11
N ILE A 150 24.86 16.15 11.34
CA ILE A 150 23.81 15.98 10.32
C ILE A 150 22.58 16.85 10.60
N GLY A 151 22.16 16.91 11.87
CA GLY A 151 20.93 17.59 12.29
C GLY A 151 19.77 16.62 12.48
N GLU A 152 18.57 17.12 12.23
CA GLU A 152 17.33 16.35 12.32
C GLU A 152 17.20 15.38 11.12
N ILE A 153 16.91 14.11 11.41
CA ILE A 153 16.63 13.08 10.41
C ILE A 153 15.23 12.53 10.71
N LYS A 154 14.31 12.78 9.79
CA LYS A 154 12.95 12.22 9.82
C LYS A 154 13.00 10.82 9.24
N VAL A 155 12.47 9.85 9.98
CA VAL A 155 12.46 8.44 9.60
C VAL A 155 11.02 7.99 9.43
N THR A 156 10.69 7.49 8.25
CA THR A 156 9.43 6.79 7.98
C THR A 156 9.75 5.30 7.87
N MET A 157 9.19 4.52 8.78
CA MET A 157 9.23 3.07 8.77
C MET A 157 7.97 2.55 8.07
N HIS A 158 8.10 1.40 7.43
CA HIS A 158 7.03 0.73 6.72
C HIS A 158 6.84 -0.68 7.27
N GLU A 159 5.60 -1.06 7.55
CA GLU A 159 5.16 -2.43 7.78
C GLU A 159 4.33 -2.81 6.56
N THR A 160 4.63 -3.92 5.89
CA THR A 160 3.75 -4.36 4.80
C THR A 160 2.35 -4.59 5.36
N GLY A 161 1.27 -4.22 4.65
CA GLY A 161 -0.10 -4.32 5.19
C GLY A 161 -0.59 -5.72 5.55
N ASP A 162 0.24 -6.75 5.38
CA ASP A 162 0.07 -8.08 5.90
C ASP A 162 0.86 -8.40 7.19
N GLY A 163 1.60 -7.44 7.74
CA GLY A 163 2.42 -7.59 8.95
C GLY A 163 3.58 -8.58 8.78
N ILE A 164 4.01 -8.83 7.54
CA ILE A 164 5.06 -9.80 7.24
C ILE A 164 6.44 -9.19 7.37
N PHE A 165 6.62 -7.96 6.89
CA PHE A 165 7.90 -7.27 6.91
C PHE A 165 7.77 -5.92 7.60
N ARG A 166 8.82 -5.50 8.31
CA ARG A 166 8.97 -4.12 8.78
C ARG A 166 10.35 -3.61 8.46
N THR A 167 10.44 -2.41 7.90
CA THR A 167 11.69 -1.84 7.42
C THR A 167 11.68 -0.31 7.50
N ILE A 168 12.79 0.33 7.15
CA ILE A 168 12.85 1.77 6.95
C ILE A 168 12.48 2.05 5.49
N GLY A 169 11.37 2.77 5.28
CA GLY A 169 10.86 3.13 3.95
C GLY A 169 11.42 4.45 3.45
N THR A 170 11.65 5.44 4.31
CA THR A 170 12.24 6.72 3.92
C THR A 170 13.03 7.33 5.07
N VAL A 171 14.14 7.99 4.75
CA VAL A 171 14.81 8.94 5.65
C VAL A 171 15.01 10.26 4.94
N ASP A 172 14.77 11.36 5.64
CA ASP A 172 14.88 12.71 5.10
C ASP A 172 15.53 13.66 6.11
N SER A 173 16.49 14.44 5.65
CA SER A 173 17.23 15.44 6.43
C SER A 173 17.62 16.62 5.52
N ASP A 174 18.17 17.69 6.07
CA ASP A 174 18.66 18.81 5.24
C ASP A 174 19.86 18.44 4.34
N LEU A 175 20.60 17.38 4.68
CA LEU A 175 21.77 16.94 3.93
C LEU A 175 21.43 15.91 2.86
N PHE A 176 20.56 14.95 3.17
CA PHE A 176 20.30 13.81 2.31
C PHE A 176 18.88 13.27 2.48
N ARG A 177 18.43 12.55 1.46
CA ARG A 177 17.18 11.79 1.48
C ARG A 177 17.42 10.42 0.86
N VAL A 178 16.83 9.38 1.46
CA VAL A 178 16.76 8.04 0.90
C VAL A 178 15.31 7.60 0.90
N TRP A 179 14.83 7.07 -0.22
CA TRP A 179 13.55 6.40 -0.34
C TRP A 179 13.80 4.94 -0.74
N ASN A 180 13.37 4.02 0.11
CA ASN A 180 13.41 2.58 -0.14
C ASN A 180 12.08 2.11 -0.71
N CYS A 181 12.06 1.78 -1.99
CA CYS A 181 10.91 1.11 -2.61
C CYS A 181 11.28 0.09 -3.68
N ARG A 182 12.52 -0.41 -3.64
CA ARG A 182 13.04 -1.39 -4.62
C ARG A 182 13.08 -2.80 -4.01
N ALA A 183 12.86 -3.82 -4.85
CA ALA A 183 12.77 -5.21 -4.41
C ALA A 183 13.96 -5.65 -3.56
N SER A 184 13.68 -6.26 -2.41
CA SER A 184 14.67 -6.70 -1.41
C SER A 184 15.43 -7.97 -1.81
N GLY A 185 14.93 -8.71 -2.80
CA GLY A 185 15.43 -10.03 -3.19
C GLY A 185 14.75 -11.17 -2.43
N VAL A 186 13.74 -10.87 -1.61
CA VAL A 186 12.89 -11.87 -0.96
C VAL A 186 11.46 -11.69 -1.41
N LYS A 187 10.80 -12.81 -1.65
CA LYS A 187 9.40 -12.86 -2.03
C LYS A 187 8.61 -13.71 -1.07
N TYR A 188 7.46 -13.20 -0.63
CA TYR A 188 6.50 -13.95 0.16
C TYR A 188 5.45 -14.60 -0.76
N MET A 189 5.46 -15.94 -0.80
CA MET A 189 4.67 -16.73 -1.74
C MET A 189 4.85 -16.22 -3.20
N ASP A 190 3.78 -16.26 -4.00
CA ASP A 190 3.75 -15.68 -5.35
C ASP A 190 3.10 -14.30 -5.40
N ARG A 191 2.91 -13.66 -4.24
CA ARG A 191 2.05 -12.48 -4.11
C ARG A 191 2.83 -11.17 -4.08
N PHE A 192 3.90 -11.07 -3.28
CA PHE A 192 4.54 -9.79 -2.97
C PHE A 192 6.06 -9.90 -2.98
N ASN A 193 6.70 -9.06 -3.81
CA ASN A 193 8.10 -8.70 -3.61
C ASN A 193 8.12 -7.61 -2.55
N ASP A 194 8.88 -7.81 -1.48
CA ASP A 194 9.01 -6.75 -0.49
C ASP A 194 10.03 -5.71 -0.96
N ILE A 195 9.80 -4.47 -0.53
CA ILE A 195 10.58 -3.31 -0.92
C ILE A 195 11.35 -2.78 0.28
N SER A 196 12.67 -2.94 0.24
CA SER A 196 13.54 -2.45 1.30
C SER A 196 14.89 -1.99 0.81
N ARG A 197 15.09 -1.92 -0.52
CA ARG A 197 16.32 -1.39 -1.12
C ARG A 197 16.14 0.04 -1.59
N PRO A 198 17.23 0.82 -1.65
CA PRO A 198 17.20 2.20 -2.15
C PRO A 198 16.65 2.25 -3.56
N SER A 199 15.64 3.07 -3.76
CA SER A 199 15.16 3.47 -5.08
C SER A 199 15.58 4.90 -5.36
N ASP A 200 15.36 5.83 -4.43
CA ASP A 200 15.86 7.20 -4.58
C ASP A 200 16.91 7.51 -3.52
N VAL A 201 18.02 8.12 -3.94
CA VAL A 201 19.08 8.63 -3.06
C VAL A 201 19.45 10.03 -3.50
N GLU A 202 19.31 10.99 -2.61
CA GLU A 202 19.56 12.41 -2.87
C GLU A 202 20.61 12.95 -1.91
N ALA A 203 21.65 13.58 -2.47
CA ALA A 203 22.58 14.44 -1.74
C ALA A 203 22.21 15.89 -2.05
N LYS A 204 21.51 16.54 -1.11
CA LYS A 204 20.91 17.86 -1.31
C LYS A 204 21.97 18.95 -1.58
N PRO A 205 23.11 19.01 -0.86
CA PRO A 205 24.18 19.96 -1.17
C PRO A 205 24.83 19.77 -2.54
N LEU A 206 24.83 18.54 -3.07
CA LEU A 206 25.32 18.26 -4.43
C LEU A 206 24.27 18.54 -5.51
N ALA A 207 23.04 18.92 -5.13
CA ALA A 207 21.87 19.02 -6.01
C ALA A 207 21.73 17.78 -6.92
N THR A 208 22.05 16.61 -6.37
CA THR A 208 22.14 15.34 -7.11
C THR A 208 21.22 14.29 -6.50
N LYS A 209 20.34 13.74 -7.32
CA LYS A 209 19.45 12.62 -7.01
C LYS A 209 19.73 11.46 -7.97
N VAL A 210 19.95 10.27 -7.42
CA VAL A 210 20.06 9.01 -8.16
C VAL A 210 18.80 8.21 -7.92
N THR A 211 18.12 7.80 -8.99
CA THR A 211 16.96 6.92 -8.96
C THR A 211 17.30 5.58 -9.62
N LEU A 212 17.05 4.51 -8.88
CA LEU A 212 17.35 3.11 -9.16
C LEU A 212 16.05 2.32 -9.26
N TYR A 213 15.86 1.60 -10.36
CA TYR A 213 14.74 0.68 -10.54
C TYR A 213 15.22 -0.78 -10.51
N ASP A 214 14.35 -1.68 -10.03
CA ASP A 214 14.56 -3.13 -10.06
C ASP A 214 14.26 -3.75 -11.42
N ASP A 215 13.39 -3.11 -12.20
CA ASP A 215 12.97 -3.53 -13.53
C ASP A 215 13.95 -3.11 -14.65
N THR A 216 13.52 -3.28 -15.89
CA THR A 216 14.27 -2.87 -17.08
C THR A 216 14.17 -1.37 -17.37
N SER A 217 13.49 -0.57 -16.54
CA SER A 217 13.24 0.87 -16.75
C SER A 217 14.51 1.72 -16.54
N GLY A 218 15.57 1.17 -15.96
CA GLY A 218 16.93 1.74 -16.00
C GLY A 218 17.34 2.56 -14.78
N ILE A 219 18.29 3.49 -14.99
CA ILE A 219 18.85 4.39 -13.96
C ILE A 219 18.61 5.83 -14.41
N PHE A 220 18.20 6.69 -13.47
CA PHE A 220 18.01 8.11 -13.70
C PHE A 220 18.85 8.92 -12.73
N VAL A 221 19.46 9.99 -13.22
CA VAL A 221 20.20 10.95 -12.39
C VAL A 221 19.62 12.33 -12.64
N THR A 222 19.19 13.01 -11.59
CA THR A 222 18.90 14.45 -11.64
C THR A 222 20.07 15.19 -11.02
N ARG A 223 20.75 16.05 -11.78
CA ARG A 223 21.88 16.87 -11.30
C ARG A 223 21.64 18.33 -11.67
N GLU A 224 21.63 19.21 -10.67
CA GLU A 224 21.36 20.65 -10.85
C GLU A 224 20.07 20.92 -11.65
N GLY A 225 19.02 20.14 -11.36
CA GLY A 225 17.72 20.23 -12.04
C GLY A 225 17.67 19.63 -13.45
N LYS A 226 18.75 19.03 -13.96
CA LYS A 226 18.82 18.36 -15.27
C LYS A 226 18.70 16.85 -15.12
N LEU A 227 17.90 16.22 -15.97
CA LEU A 227 17.68 14.76 -15.97
C LEU A 227 18.60 14.04 -16.97
N PHE A 228 19.23 12.97 -16.51
CA PHE A 228 20.12 12.08 -17.27
C PHE A 228 19.64 10.63 -17.17
N THR A 229 19.64 9.89 -18.28
CA THR A 229 19.20 8.49 -18.34
C THR A 229 20.10 7.65 -19.25
N ASN A 230 20.06 6.32 -19.11
CA ASN A 230 20.90 5.40 -19.87
C ASN A 230 20.50 5.19 -21.36
N SER A 231 19.56 5.98 -21.91
CA SER A 231 18.99 5.72 -23.25
C SER A 231 19.08 6.89 -24.24
N ARG A 232 19.62 6.58 -25.43
CA ARG A 232 19.30 7.26 -26.70
C ARG A 232 17.84 6.97 -27.01
N VAL A 233 17.01 8.01 -27.12
CA VAL A 233 15.58 7.93 -27.42
C VAL A 233 15.36 7.83 -28.93
N TYR A 234 14.49 6.92 -29.39
CA TYR A 234 13.50 6.99 -30.50
C TYR A 234 12.98 5.54 -30.73
N SER A 235 11.72 5.17 -30.89
CA SER A 235 10.43 5.84 -31.07
C SER A 235 9.28 4.92 -30.61
N ALA A 236 8.07 5.47 -30.57
CA ALA A 236 6.82 4.73 -30.52
C ALA A 236 6.70 3.73 -31.69
N GLU A 237 7.08 2.49 -31.45
CA GLU A 237 6.47 1.26 -31.98
C GLU A 237 7.22 0.07 -31.38
N GLY A 238 6.65 -0.47 -30.30
CA GLY A 238 6.77 -1.86 -29.89
C GLY A 238 8.18 -2.45 -29.77
N ARG A 239 8.69 -2.44 -28.53
CA ARG A 239 9.81 -3.26 -28.00
C ARG A 239 11.21 -2.70 -28.31
N GLY A 240 11.66 -1.81 -27.44
CA GLY A 240 13.05 -1.33 -27.41
C GLY A 240 13.51 -0.97 -25.99
N TYR A 241 13.47 -1.93 -25.05
CA TYR A 241 14.16 -1.81 -23.76
C TYR A 241 14.95 -3.09 -23.50
N ALA A 242 16.07 -3.23 -24.21
CA ALA A 242 17.17 -4.05 -23.73
C ALA A 242 18.13 -3.09 -23.00
N SER A 243 17.90 -2.89 -21.70
CA SER A 243 18.88 -2.22 -20.86
C SER A 243 20.09 -3.15 -20.73
N ASP A 244 21.05 -3.06 -21.66
CA ASP A 244 22.34 -3.71 -21.52
C ASP A 244 22.95 -3.22 -20.20
N HIS A 245 22.99 -4.12 -19.21
CA HIS A 245 22.94 -3.85 -17.77
C HIS A 245 24.11 -3.05 -17.16
N LEU A 246 25.01 -2.46 -17.95
CA LEU A 246 26.24 -1.78 -17.50
C LEU A 246 26.70 -0.70 -18.50
N ARG A 247 25.82 0.18 -19.00
CA ARG A 247 26.33 1.41 -19.62
C ARG A 247 26.71 2.40 -18.54
N ASP A 248 28.02 2.65 -18.45
CA ASP A 248 28.57 3.70 -17.59
C ASP A 248 28.11 5.10 -18.04
N ASP A 249 27.62 5.28 -19.27
CA ASP A 249 27.28 6.59 -19.82
C ASP A 249 25.77 6.89 -19.78
N LEU A 250 25.40 8.02 -19.16
CA LEU A 250 24.04 8.58 -19.12
C LEU A 250 23.95 9.82 -20.02
N HIS A 251 22.84 9.95 -20.76
CA HIS A 251 22.56 11.05 -21.67
C HIS A 251 21.52 12.00 -21.08
N ARG A 252 21.71 13.32 -21.25
CA ARG A 252 20.71 14.33 -20.87
C ARG A 252 19.43 14.17 -21.72
N THR A 253 18.26 14.22 -21.08
CA THR A 253 16.97 13.99 -21.76
C THR A 253 15.93 15.11 -21.57
N TYR A 254 16.18 16.10 -20.70
CA TYR A 254 15.21 17.18 -20.43
C TYR A 254 15.87 18.50 -19.99
N ASP A 255 15.24 19.63 -20.33
CA ASP A 255 15.62 20.98 -19.88
C ASP A 255 14.37 21.83 -19.55
N GLY A 256 14.04 21.98 -18.27
CA GLY A 256 12.90 22.78 -17.81
C GLY A 256 12.75 22.77 -16.28
N PRO A 257 12.10 23.78 -15.67
CA PRO A 257 12.00 23.91 -14.21
C PRO A 257 11.04 22.86 -13.64
N ASN A 258 11.58 21.97 -12.81
CA ASN A 258 10.91 20.82 -12.19
C ASN A 258 10.23 21.21 -10.87
N PRO A 259 8.95 20.82 -10.62
CA PRO A 259 8.43 20.77 -9.26
C PRO A 259 8.45 19.35 -8.66
N ASP A 260 8.13 18.31 -9.43
CA ASP A 260 8.16 16.89 -9.05
C ASP A 260 8.17 16.10 -10.36
N ALA A 261 9.15 15.21 -10.60
CA ALA A 261 9.43 14.67 -11.94
C ALA A 261 8.18 14.02 -12.60
N PRO A 262 7.84 14.36 -13.86
CA PRO A 262 6.56 14.02 -14.47
C PRO A 262 6.49 12.55 -14.90
N SER A 263 5.25 12.05 -15.01
CA SER A 263 4.90 10.68 -15.41
C SER A 263 5.70 10.14 -16.61
N TYR A 264 5.93 8.82 -16.62
CA TYR A 264 6.56 8.04 -17.73
C TYR A 264 6.09 8.44 -19.15
N ARG A 265 4.89 9.02 -19.28
CA ARG A 265 4.31 9.47 -20.55
C ARG A 265 5.01 10.68 -21.16
N ASP A 266 5.67 11.54 -20.39
CA ASP A 266 6.23 12.82 -20.88
C ASP A 266 7.73 12.77 -21.24
N ALA A 267 8.46 11.76 -20.75
CA ALA A 267 9.87 11.52 -21.12
C ALA A 267 10.06 11.19 -22.62
N ASN A 268 8.96 10.91 -23.34
CA ASN A 268 8.96 10.54 -24.76
C ASN A 268 9.05 11.73 -25.73
N ARG A 269 9.07 13.00 -25.27
CA ARG A 269 8.85 14.16 -26.15
C ARG A 269 10.05 15.05 -26.48
N GLY A 270 11.27 14.77 -26.01
CA GLY A 270 12.34 15.77 -26.15
C GLY A 270 13.77 15.23 -26.16
N TRP A 271 14.13 14.38 -27.12
CA TRP A 271 15.56 14.13 -27.37
C TRP A 271 16.21 15.40 -27.92
N ARG A 272 17.29 15.85 -27.30
CA ARG A 272 18.12 16.96 -27.79
C ARG A 272 19.55 16.48 -28.04
N GLU A 273 20.17 17.10 -29.05
CA GLU A 273 21.50 16.74 -29.56
C GLU A 273 22.66 17.23 -28.67
N ASP A 274 22.37 17.88 -27.52
CA ASP A 274 23.38 18.36 -26.59
C ASP A 274 23.94 17.20 -25.75
N LYS A 275 25.04 16.63 -26.24
CA LYS A 275 25.74 15.45 -25.72
C LYS A 275 26.44 15.68 -24.37
N THR A 276 25.77 16.24 -23.37
CA THR A 276 26.28 16.11 -22.00
C THR A 276 26.10 14.65 -21.62
N VAL A 277 27.21 13.92 -21.61
CA VAL A 277 27.30 12.54 -21.17
C VAL A 277 27.89 12.55 -19.76
N LEU A 278 27.20 11.90 -18.84
CA LEU A 278 27.61 11.77 -17.46
C LEU A 278 27.94 10.31 -17.18
N SER A 279 29.07 10.02 -16.53
CA SER A 279 29.36 8.67 -16.10
C SER A 279 28.52 8.34 -14.88
N PHE A 280 27.64 7.35 -14.98
CA PHE A 280 26.92 6.79 -13.84
C PHE A 280 27.91 6.26 -12.82
N LYS A 281 28.96 5.55 -13.24
CA LYS A 281 29.97 5.02 -12.32
C LYS A 281 30.65 6.14 -11.53
N GLU A 282 31.08 7.21 -12.20
CA GLU A 282 31.69 8.36 -11.51
C GLU A 282 30.70 9.06 -10.59
N THR A 283 29.43 9.17 -10.99
CA THR A 283 28.36 9.78 -10.18
C THR A 283 27.99 8.91 -8.98
N GLU A 284 27.96 7.60 -9.15
CA GLU A 284 27.75 6.62 -8.09
C GLU A 284 28.93 6.67 -7.10
N ASP A 285 30.17 6.73 -7.59
CA ASP A 285 31.38 6.90 -6.77
C ASP A 285 31.37 8.23 -5.99
N GLU A 286 31.03 9.35 -6.65
CA GLU A 286 30.89 10.67 -6.02
C GLU A 286 29.83 10.64 -4.92
N MET A 287 28.66 10.05 -5.19
CA MET A 287 27.58 9.90 -4.24
C MET A 287 27.99 9.03 -3.04
N ILE A 288 28.64 7.88 -3.29
CA ILE A 288 29.12 6.98 -2.24
C ILE A 288 30.11 7.70 -1.34
N MET A 289 31.11 8.37 -1.92
CA MET A 289 32.13 9.08 -1.15
C MET A 289 31.51 10.20 -0.32
N TRP A 290 30.60 10.98 -0.92
CA TRP A 290 29.94 12.07 -0.21
C TRP A 290 29.06 11.56 0.93
N LEU A 291 28.24 10.52 0.70
CA LEU A 291 27.42 9.89 1.74
C LEU A 291 28.28 9.28 2.85
N ALA A 292 29.39 8.64 2.49
CA ALA A 292 30.30 8.07 3.46
C ALA A 292 30.88 9.16 4.38
N GLU A 293 31.41 10.24 3.80
CA GLU A 293 32.06 11.32 4.52
C GLU A 293 31.09 12.19 5.33
N ASN A 294 29.94 12.54 4.77
CA ASN A 294 29.04 13.56 5.33
C ASN A 294 27.84 12.97 6.07
N VAL A 295 27.57 11.67 5.94
CA VAL A 295 26.42 11.01 6.58
C VAL A 295 26.87 9.81 7.39
N LEU A 296 27.47 8.80 6.77
CA LEU A 296 27.80 7.54 7.45
C LEU A 296 28.87 7.71 8.54
N ASN A 297 29.95 8.43 8.27
CA ASN A 297 31.00 8.65 9.27
C ASN A 297 30.49 9.48 10.46
N PRO A 298 29.79 10.62 10.26
CA PRO A 298 29.14 11.34 11.35
C PRO A 298 28.14 10.49 12.13
N LEU A 299 27.35 9.64 11.45
CA LEU A 299 26.49 8.67 12.12
C LEU A 299 27.33 7.75 13.01
N ARG A 300 28.39 7.13 12.50
CA ARG A 300 29.24 6.19 13.27
C ARG A 300 29.95 6.86 14.45
N GLU A 301 30.37 8.10 14.30
CA GLU A 301 31.04 8.88 15.35
C GLU A 301 30.07 9.38 16.44
N ALA A 302 28.82 9.63 16.07
CA ALA A 302 27.79 10.04 17.02
C ALA A 302 27.50 8.92 18.04
N PRO A 303 27.33 9.24 19.34
CA PRO A 303 27.00 8.24 20.35
C PRO A 303 25.70 7.52 20.00
N LYS A 304 25.69 6.20 20.20
CA LYS A 304 24.48 5.37 20.10
C LYS A 304 23.71 5.46 21.43
N PRO A 305 22.37 5.33 21.42
CA PRO A 305 21.63 5.18 22.67
C PRO A 305 22.13 3.94 23.43
N ASP A 306 22.26 4.05 24.75
CA ASP A 306 22.74 2.93 25.59
C ASP A 306 21.84 1.70 25.47
N ILE A 307 20.52 1.92 25.32
CA ILE A 307 19.49 0.89 25.15
C ILE A 307 18.39 1.45 24.24
N GLN A 308 17.93 0.66 23.27
CA GLN A 308 16.71 0.95 22.52
C GLN A 308 15.50 0.36 23.26
N ALA A 309 14.40 1.09 23.32
CA ALA A 309 13.16 0.53 23.85
C ALA A 309 12.68 -0.60 22.91
N THR A 310 12.26 -1.72 23.50
CA THR A 310 11.68 -2.85 22.76
C THR A 310 10.20 -3.03 23.06
N GLU A 311 9.68 -2.29 24.04
CA GLU A 311 8.28 -2.34 24.44
C GLU A 311 7.43 -1.51 23.47
N LEU A 312 6.34 -2.13 22.99
CA LEU A 312 5.31 -1.44 22.23
C LEU A 312 4.78 -0.26 23.07
N PRO A 313 4.43 0.88 22.44
CA PRO A 313 3.80 2.00 23.15
C PRO A 313 2.57 1.54 23.95
N GLU A 314 2.18 2.23 25.02
CA GLU A 314 0.93 1.88 25.72
C GLU A 314 -0.31 2.18 24.85
N GLU A 315 -1.31 1.29 24.81
CA GLU A 315 -2.59 1.57 24.14
C GLU A 315 -3.61 2.06 25.13
N LYS A 316 -4.26 3.16 24.77
CA LYS A 316 -5.50 3.53 25.43
C LYS A 316 -6.58 2.53 24.99
N PRO A 317 -7.36 1.97 25.92
CA PRO A 317 -8.48 1.11 25.57
C PRO A 317 -9.52 1.89 24.76
N PHE A 318 -10.23 1.19 23.89
CA PHE A 318 -11.35 1.79 23.16
C PHE A 318 -12.48 2.19 24.15
N PRO A 319 -13.00 3.43 24.10
CA PRO A 319 -14.02 3.90 25.03
C PRO A 319 -15.42 3.41 24.62
N ALA A 320 -15.68 2.11 24.81
CA ALA A 320 -16.92 1.43 24.41
C ALA A 320 -18.18 1.98 25.11
N ASP A 321 -18.01 2.70 26.22
CA ASP A 321 -19.07 3.37 26.96
C ASP A 321 -19.53 4.69 26.29
N LYS A 322 -18.66 5.31 25.48
CA LYS A 322 -18.95 6.60 24.81
C LYS A 322 -19.50 6.45 23.41
N VAL A 323 -19.18 5.34 22.74
CA VAL A 323 -19.58 5.09 21.36
C VAL A 323 -20.14 3.69 21.26
N GLY A 324 -21.36 3.61 20.72
CA GLY A 324 -22.17 2.40 20.72
C GLY A 324 -21.55 1.24 19.96
N PRO A 325 -22.24 0.08 19.92
CA PRO A 325 -21.85 -1.04 19.10
C PRO A 325 -21.51 -0.56 17.68
N LEU A 326 -20.41 -1.05 17.14
CA LEU A 326 -19.94 -0.65 15.82
C LEU A 326 -20.22 -1.74 14.81
N TYR A 327 -20.49 -1.33 13.59
CA TYR A 327 -20.57 -2.25 12.47
C TYR A 327 -19.89 -1.66 11.24
N ALA A 328 -19.30 -2.50 10.40
CA ALA A 328 -18.69 -2.10 9.14
C ALA A 328 -19.24 -2.93 7.99
N PHE A 329 -19.44 -2.29 6.84
CA PHE A 329 -19.67 -3.00 5.59
C PHE A 329 -18.35 -3.53 5.06
N VAL A 330 -18.28 -4.84 4.85
CA VAL A 330 -17.06 -5.54 4.47
C VAL A 330 -17.38 -6.47 3.30
N ASP A 331 -16.41 -6.64 2.40
CA ASP A 331 -16.56 -7.52 1.25
C ASP A 331 -16.84 -8.96 1.71
N GLU A 332 -17.75 -9.64 1.02
CA GLU A 332 -18.23 -10.98 1.41
C GLU A 332 -17.09 -12.00 1.56
N GLU A 333 -16.07 -11.94 0.69
CA GLU A 333 -14.89 -12.80 0.79
C GLU A 333 -14.18 -12.64 2.12
N VAL A 334 -14.00 -11.39 2.58
CA VAL A 334 -13.33 -11.09 3.84
C VAL A 334 -14.19 -11.57 5.01
N LEU A 335 -15.52 -11.44 4.93
CA LEU A 335 -16.43 -11.99 5.94
C LEU A 335 -16.38 -13.53 6.00
N ARG A 336 -16.39 -14.20 4.84
CA ARG A 336 -16.23 -15.67 4.76
C ARG A 336 -14.88 -16.11 5.32
N LYS A 337 -13.81 -15.37 5.03
CA LYS A 337 -12.48 -15.58 5.62
C LYS A 337 -12.56 -15.51 7.13
N ILE A 338 -13.07 -14.40 7.68
CA ILE A 338 -13.22 -14.21 9.13
C ILE A 338 -14.03 -15.36 9.73
N ALA A 339 -15.18 -15.72 9.16
CA ALA A 339 -16.02 -16.82 9.65
C ALA A 339 -15.26 -18.16 9.72
N LEU A 340 -14.41 -18.45 8.72
CA LEU A 340 -13.66 -19.70 8.67
C LEU A 340 -12.48 -19.75 9.67
N ILE A 341 -11.80 -18.63 9.87
CA ILE A 341 -10.51 -18.62 10.58
C ILE A 341 -10.59 -18.03 11.99
N LYS A 342 -11.66 -17.31 12.34
CA LYS A 342 -11.80 -16.65 13.65
C LYS A 342 -11.76 -17.62 14.83
N GLU A 343 -12.34 -18.82 14.70
CA GLU A 343 -12.32 -19.83 15.77
C GLU A 343 -10.92 -20.44 16.00
N ASN A 344 -10.08 -20.43 14.97
CA ASN A 344 -8.71 -20.92 15.05
C ASN A 344 -7.85 -20.17 14.02
N PRO A 345 -7.30 -18.99 14.40
CA PRO A 345 -6.50 -18.16 13.49
C PRO A 345 -5.27 -18.88 12.92
N GLY A 346 -4.76 -19.89 13.64
CA GLY A 346 -3.67 -20.74 13.20
C GLY A 346 -3.98 -21.56 11.94
N LYS A 347 -5.24 -21.63 11.49
CA LYS A 347 -5.64 -22.25 10.21
C LYS A 347 -5.28 -21.42 8.98
N ALA A 348 -4.88 -20.16 9.17
CA ALA A 348 -4.55 -19.23 8.10
C ALA A 348 -3.08 -18.77 8.17
N TYR A 349 -2.59 -18.32 7.02
CA TYR A 349 -1.30 -17.65 6.93
C TYR A 349 -1.30 -16.33 7.71
N PRO A 350 -0.16 -15.87 8.26
CA PRO A 350 -0.12 -14.67 9.10
C PRO A 350 -0.72 -13.42 8.42
N ASP A 351 -0.47 -13.23 7.12
CA ASP A 351 -1.01 -12.15 6.30
C ASP A 351 -2.55 -12.14 6.22
N GLU A 352 -3.14 -13.33 6.30
CA GLU A 352 -4.57 -13.53 6.13
C GLU A 352 -5.36 -13.32 7.43
N ARG A 353 -4.67 -13.23 8.57
CA ARG A 353 -5.26 -13.07 9.92
C ARG A 353 -5.70 -11.65 10.25
N LYS A 354 -5.61 -10.70 9.31
CA LYS A 354 -6.22 -9.37 9.44
C LYS A 354 -7.70 -9.42 9.07
N ALA A 355 -8.58 -8.95 9.93
CA ALA A 355 -10.02 -9.03 9.73
C ALA A 355 -10.51 -8.03 8.68
N ALA A 356 -10.23 -6.75 8.87
CA ALA A 356 -10.56 -5.70 7.90
C ALA A 356 -9.45 -4.67 7.87
N ARG A 357 -9.22 -4.09 6.69
CA ARG A 357 -8.15 -3.13 6.44
C ARG A 357 -8.70 -1.77 6.03
N PRO A 358 -8.02 -0.67 6.38
CA PRO A 358 -8.43 0.64 5.90
C PRO A 358 -8.38 0.70 4.38
N GLY A 359 -9.39 1.31 3.75
CA GLY A 359 -9.46 1.36 2.28
C GLY A 359 -10.20 2.55 1.68
N LYS A 360 -10.85 3.37 2.51
CA LYS A 360 -11.64 4.51 2.03
C LYS A 360 -11.24 5.79 2.76
N ARG A 361 -10.96 6.83 1.99
CA ARG A 361 -10.57 8.14 2.52
C ARG A 361 -11.79 8.97 2.90
N LEU A 362 -11.60 9.88 3.85
CA LEU A 362 -12.60 10.90 4.15
C LEU A 362 -12.63 11.97 3.06
N LEU A 363 -11.45 12.43 2.62
CA LEU A 363 -11.27 13.29 1.45
C LEU A 363 -10.46 12.58 0.37
N SER A 364 -10.87 12.74 -0.89
CA SER A 364 -10.11 12.24 -2.04
C SER A 364 -8.78 12.96 -2.19
N LEU A 365 -7.76 12.25 -2.66
CA LEU A 365 -6.49 12.86 -3.07
C LEU A 365 -6.77 13.92 -4.14
N GLY A 366 -6.29 15.15 -3.92
CA GLY A 366 -6.50 16.29 -4.83
C GLY A 366 -7.68 17.20 -4.48
N MET A 367 -8.54 16.82 -3.53
CA MET A 367 -9.49 17.78 -2.93
C MET A 367 -8.69 18.78 -2.07
N PRO A 368 -9.08 20.06 -1.96
CA PRO A 368 -8.43 20.98 -1.02
C PRO A 368 -8.70 20.55 0.43
N ARG A 369 -7.68 20.61 1.32
CA ARG A 369 -7.83 20.23 2.74
C ARG A 369 -8.50 21.32 3.59
N GLY A 370 -8.33 22.58 3.19
CA GLY A 370 -8.67 23.71 4.05
C GLY A 370 -7.95 23.61 5.41
N ASP A 371 -8.75 23.73 6.47
CA ASP A 371 -8.37 23.66 7.88
C ASP A 371 -8.53 22.27 8.52
N ALA A 372 -9.08 21.27 7.81
CA ALA A 372 -9.21 19.90 8.33
C ALA A 372 -7.82 19.26 8.54
N PRO A 373 -7.59 18.37 9.51
CA PRO A 373 -6.27 17.76 9.75
C PRO A 373 -5.81 16.85 8.58
N GLU A 374 -4.51 16.58 8.46
CA GLU A 374 -3.94 15.81 7.33
C GLU A 374 -4.48 14.38 7.24
N ILE A 375 -4.81 13.78 8.39
CA ILE A 375 -5.41 12.44 8.53
C ILE A 375 -6.72 12.27 7.72
N VAL A 376 -7.32 13.31 7.16
CA VAL A 376 -8.53 13.14 6.32
C VAL A 376 -8.23 12.49 4.96
N TYR A 377 -6.97 12.48 4.52
CA TYR A 377 -6.53 11.83 3.27
C TYR A 377 -6.12 10.37 3.44
N ASP A 378 -6.17 9.89 4.67
CA ASP A 378 -5.78 8.55 5.05
C ASP A 378 -6.91 7.53 4.77
N GLY A 379 -6.57 6.26 4.70
CA GLY A 379 -7.55 5.18 4.51
C GLY A 379 -8.27 4.85 5.82
N PHE A 380 -9.55 4.52 5.77
CA PHE A 380 -10.31 4.09 6.96
C PHE A 380 -11.15 2.85 6.69
N VAL A 381 -11.35 2.05 7.74
CA VAL A 381 -12.53 1.19 7.90
C VAL A 381 -13.64 2.09 8.43
N TRP A 382 -14.75 2.16 7.69
CA TRP A 382 -15.88 3.01 8.04
C TRP A 382 -16.90 2.23 8.86
N CYS A 383 -17.11 2.69 10.09
CA CYS A 383 -17.99 2.06 11.05
C CYS A 383 -19.20 2.94 11.35
N GLY A 384 -20.39 2.38 11.20
CA GLY A 384 -21.62 2.97 11.72
C GLY A 384 -21.76 2.65 13.20
N VAL A 385 -22.53 3.49 13.90
CA VAL A 385 -22.90 3.28 15.30
C VAL A 385 -24.31 2.68 15.33
N GLY A 386 -24.46 1.50 15.90
CA GLY A 386 -25.73 0.78 15.98
C GLY A 386 -25.52 -0.72 16.18
N THR A 387 -26.55 -1.38 16.73
CA THR A 387 -26.56 -2.82 16.89
C THR A 387 -27.05 -3.47 15.60
N ILE A 388 -26.33 -4.48 15.12
CA ILE A 388 -26.74 -5.31 14.00
C ILE A 388 -26.81 -6.77 14.45
N ASP A 389 -27.89 -7.43 14.04
CA ASP A 389 -28.15 -8.85 14.22
C ASP A 389 -28.66 -9.50 12.92
N GLU A 390 -28.99 -10.80 12.98
CA GLU A 390 -29.49 -11.56 11.83
C GLU A 390 -30.82 -11.06 11.26
N GLN A 391 -31.59 -10.30 12.04
CA GLN A 391 -32.92 -9.79 11.67
C GLN A 391 -32.87 -8.34 11.16
N THR A 392 -31.71 -7.70 11.25
CA THR A 392 -31.52 -6.30 10.93
C THR A 392 -31.62 -6.08 9.41
N ASP A 393 -32.58 -5.27 8.97
CA ASP A 393 -32.64 -4.84 7.56
C ASP A 393 -31.50 -3.86 7.27
N LEU A 394 -30.50 -4.35 6.55
CA LEU A 394 -29.33 -3.55 6.16
C LEU A 394 -29.71 -2.35 5.27
N ASN A 395 -30.91 -2.33 4.68
CA ASN A 395 -31.42 -1.17 3.96
C ASN A 395 -31.65 0.05 4.86
N ASP A 396 -31.96 -0.17 6.14
CA ASP A 396 -32.23 0.91 7.09
C ASP A 396 -30.94 1.57 7.59
N TYR A 397 -29.77 0.96 7.35
CA TYR A 397 -28.46 1.44 7.82
C TYR A 397 -27.65 2.18 6.73
N LYS A 398 -28.30 2.64 5.65
CA LYS A 398 -27.74 3.45 4.53
C LYS A 398 -27.19 4.84 4.94
N HIS A 399 -27.08 5.10 6.23
CA HIS A 399 -26.80 6.42 6.82
C HIS A 399 -25.33 6.79 6.88
N ILE A 400 -24.41 5.81 6.92
CA ILE A 400 -23.00 6.05 6.63
C ILE A 400 -23.01 6.39 5.15
N GLY A 401 -22.69 7.62 4.74
CA GLY A 401 -22.86 8.06 3.34
C GLY A 401 -21.93 7.40 2.31
N LEU A 402 -21.60 6.13 2.52
CA LEU A 402 -21.78 5.09 1.53
C LEU A 402 -23.25 5.04 1.01
N GLU A 403 -23.70 6.13 0.37
CA GLU A 403 -24.53 6.03 -0.84
C GLU A 403 -23.70 5.40 -1.99
N TYR A 404 -22.80 4.46 -1.66
CA TYR A 404 -22.21 3.58 -2.62
C TYR A 404 -23.34 2.66 -3.04
N ARG A 405 -23.93 3.04 -4.17
CA ARG A 405 -25.05 2.39 -4.83
C ARG A 405 -24.90 0.88 -4.67
N TRP A 406 -25.90 0.26 -4.04
CA TRP A 406 -26.17 -1.16 -4.21
C TRP A 406 -26.19 -1.55 -5.71
N ASP A 407 -26.40 -0.54 -6.57
CA ASP A 407 -26.58 -0.63 -8.01
C ASP A 407 -25.29 -0.43 -8.84
N ASP A 408 -24.17 0.08 -8.28
CA ASP A 408 -22.94 0.39 -9.06
C ASP A 408 -21.91 -0.73 -9.11
N ARG A 409 -22.14 -1.86 -8.42
CA ARG A 409 -21.24 -3.01 -8.49
C ARG A 409 -22.01 -4.27 -8.89
N PRO A 410 -21.95 -4.66 -10.17
CA PRO A 410 -22.36 -6.00 -10.58
C PRO A 410 -21.50 -7.13 -9.98
N PHE A 411 -20.42 -6.82 -9.23
CA PHE A 411 -19.30 -7.74 -9.04
C PHE A 411 -18.86 -8.02 -7.59
N ASN A 412 -19.21 -7.19 -6.58
CA ASN A 412 -18.85 -7.46 -5.18
C ASN A 412 -20.10 -7.42 -4.30
N SER A 413 -20.49 -8.58 -3.78
CA SER A 413 -21.43 -8.70 -2.67
C SER A 413 -20.76 -8.22 -1.39
N GLN A 414 -21.44 -7.35 -0.64
CA GLN A 414 -20.98 -6.87 0.66
C GLN A 414 -21.88 -7.45 1.74
N GLY A 415 -21.31 -7.76 2.90
CA GLY A 415 -22.06 -8.05 4.12
C GLY A 415 -21.64 -7.11 5.23
N VAL A 416 -21.89 -7.51 6.47
CA VAL A 416 -21.63 -6.69 7.65
C VAL A 416 -20.79 -7.45 8.66
N ALA A 417 -19.82 -6.76 9.26
CA ALA A 417 -19.09 -7.22 10.44
C ALA A 417 -19.46 -6.35 11.65
N VAL A 418 -19.76 -6.99 12.79
CA VAL A 418 -19.87 -6.30 14.09
C VAL A 418 -18.45 -6.08 14.59
N ILE A 419 -18.08 -4.81 14.79
CA ILE A 419 -16.72 -4.40 15.12
C ILE A 419 -16.66 -4.05 16.61
N LYS A 420 -15.62 -4.55 17.28
CA LYS A 420 -15.33 -4.30 18.68
C LYS A 420 -13.85 -3.98 18.82
N PRO A 421 -13.44 -2.72 18.55
CA PRO A 421 -12.05 -2.34 18.67
C PRO A 421 -11.60 -2.50 20.11
N LYS A 422 -10.37 -2.98 20.32
CA LYS A 422 -9.78 -3.10 21.65
C LYS A 422 -9.16 -1.79 22.12
N THR A 423 -8.65 -1.01 21.17
CA THR A 423 -7.77 0.12 21.41
C THR A 423 -8.31 1.35 20.72
N ALA A 424 -8.03 2.52 21.28
CA ALA A 424 -8.37 3.81 20.69
C ALA A 424 -7.35 4.28 19.64
N THR A 425 -6.27 3.51 19.41
CA THR A 425 -5.22 3.81 18.43
C THR A 425 -5.84 3.92 17.03
N ASP A 426 -5.60 5.05 16.34
CA ASP A 426 -6.15 5.38 15.02
C ASP A 426 -7.65 5.26 14.87
N VAL A 427 -8.38 5.55 15.94
CA VAL A 427 -9.83 5.60 15.88
C VAL A 427 -10.26 7.05 15.98
N TYR A 428 -11.06 7.48 15.02
CA TYR A 428 -11.59 8.84 14.90
C TYR A 428 -13.11 8.81 14.80
N VAL A 429 -13.76 9.94 15.09
CA VAL A 429 -15.20 10.13 14.94
C VAL A 429 -15.46 11.39 14.12
N ILE A 430 -16.42 11.32 13.21
CA ILE A 430 -16.93 12.45 12.42
C ILE A 430 -18.44 12.61 12.61
N ASP A 431 -18.95 13.82 12.43
CA ASP A 431 -20.40 14.10 12.40
C ASP A 431 -20.89 14.13 10.94
N TRP A 432 -21.45 13.01 10.48
CA TRP A 432 -21.97 12.90 9.12
C TRP A 432 -23.17 13.83 8.87
N GLN A 433 -23.83 14.30 9.94
CA GLN A 433 -24.96 15.21 9.83
C GLN A 433 -24.56 16.53 9.13
N LYS A 434 -23.29 16.93 9.19
CA LYS A 434 -22.81 18.12 8.47
C LYS A 434 -22.95 18.03 6.96
N ARG A 435 -22.86 16.82 6.38
CA ARG A 435 -23.16 16.61 4.96
C ARG A 435 -24.64 16.85 4.69
N ASP A 436 -25.50 16.26 5.50
CA ASP A 436 -26.95 16.29 5.29
C ASP A 436 -27.47 17.72 5.47
N ASP A 437 -27.04 18.43 6.52
CA ASP A 437 -27.33 19.86 6.72
C ASP A 437 -26.86 20.72 5.52
N TYR A 438 -25.67 20.43 4.98
CA TYR A 438 -25.14 21.15 3.83
C TYR A 438 -25.99 20.89 2.58
N ARG A 439 -26.36 19.63 2.32
CA ARG A 439 -27.23 19.25 1.19
C ARG A 439 -28.58 19.93 1.29
N GLU A 440 -29.25 19.85 2.44
CA GLU A 440 -30.58 20.45 2.66
C GLU A 440 -30.57 21.97 2.48
N ARG A 441 -29.49 22.65 2.89
CA ARG A 441 -29.34 24.10 2.70
C ARG A 441 -29.06 24.49 1.24
N THR A 442 -28.35 23.63 0.50
CA THR A 442 -27.86 23.96 -0.84
C THR A 442 -28.88 23.61 -1.92
N PHE A 443 -29.49 22.43 -1.85
CA PHE A 443 -30.48 22.01 -2.83
C PHE A 443 -31.80 22.78 -2.64
N THR A 444 -32.23 23.48 -3.69
CA THR A 444 -33.48 24.24 -3.73
C THR A 444 -34.22 23.92 -5.03
N PRO A 445 -35.50 24.30 -5.20
CA PRO A 445 -36.20 24.08 -6.47
C PRO A 445 -35.51 24.69 -7.71
N THR A 446 -34.63 25.67 -7.50
CA THR A 446 -33.85 26.34 -8.56
C THR A 446 -32.38 25.94 -8.59
N HIS A 447 -31.92 25.11 -7.66
CA HIS A 447 -30.53 24.63 -7.57
C HIS A 447 -30.54 23.12 -7.34
N ASP A 448 -30.56 22.37 -8.44
CA ASP A 448 -30.71 20.90 -8.48
C ASP A 448 -29.37 20.16 -8.65
N ARG A 449 -28.26 20.90 -8.73
CA ARG A 449 -26.91 20.35 -8.91
C ARG A 449 -25.86 21.18 -8.15
N LEU A 450 -24.95 20.49 -7.46
CA LEU A 450 -23.78 21.11 -6.83
C LEU A 450 -22.73 21.49 -7.88
N THR A 451 -22.11 22.65 -7.68
CA THR A 451 -20.81 23.00 -8.28
C THR A 451 -19.69 22.19 -7.65
N ASP A 452 -18.50 22.18 -8.27
CA ASP A 452 -17.33 21.47 -7.73
C ASP A 452 -16.90 22.05 -6.37
N ASP A 453 -16.97 23.38 -6.20
CA ASP A 453 -16.66 24.04 -4.93
C ASP A 453 -17.66 23.67 -3.84
N GLU A 454 -18.96 23.63 -4.16
CA GLU A 454 -19.99 23.22 -3.20
C GLU A 454 -19.88 21.72 -2.84
N TYR A 455 -19.48 20.89 -3.81
CA TYR A 455 -19.20 19.48 -3.56
C TYR A 455 -18.00 19.32 -2.60
N ASN A 456 -16.90 20.03 -2.87
CA ASN A 456 -15.71 20.01 -2.01
C ASN A 456 -16.04 20.52 -0.61
N GLU A 457 -16.76 21.63 -0.50
CA GLU A 457 -17.14 22.23 0.79
C GLU A 457 -18.10 21.32 1.59
N MET A 458 -19.01 20.60 0.92
CA MET A 458 -19.86 19.59 1.57
C MET A 458 -19.02 18.49 2.26
N HIS A 459 -17.99 17.99 1.60
CA HIS A 459 -17.09 16.98 2.16
C HIS A 459 -16.18 17.57 3.25
N LEU A 460 -15.67 18.79 3.05
CA LEU A 460 -14.88 19.52 4.04
C LEU A 460 -15.65 19.80 5.31
N ALA A 461 -16.95 20.13 5.22
CA ALA A 461 -17.80 20.35 6.37
C ALA A 461 -17.86 19.14 7.32
N VAL A 462 -17.80 17.92 6.76
CA VAL A 462 -17.67 16.69 7.55
C VAL A 462 -16.23 16.51 8.05
N ALA A 463 -15.24 16.70 7.17
CA ALA A 463 -13.84 16.52 7.49
C ALA A 463 -13.35 17.40 8.66
N ARG A 464 -13.88 18.62 8.80
CA ARG A 464 -13.60 19.52 9.92
C ARG A 464 -14.08 19.01 11.28
N THR A 465 -14.97 18.02 11.31
CA THR A 465 -15.48 17.42 12.55
C THR A 465 -14.68 16.22 13.02
N ILE A 466 -13.64 15.80 12.29
CA ILE A 466 -12.86 14.64 12.69
C ILE A 466 -12.13 14.91 14.00
N VAL A 467 -12.36 14.05 14.98
CA VAL A 467 -11.67 14.08 16.28
C VAL A 467 -11.22 12.68 16.65
N PRO A 468 -10.09 12.52 17.38
CA PRO A 468 -9.74 11.23 17.98
C PRO A 468 -10.88 10.72 18.87
N ILE A 469 -11.12 9.41 18.87
CA ILE A 469 -12.19 8.78 19.70
C ILE A 469 -12.05 9.12 21.19
N THR A 470 -10.82 9.32 21.65
CA THR A 470 -10.53 9.67 23.06
C THR A 470 -11.00 11.08 23.43
N GLU A 471 -11.11 11.98 22.45
CA GLU A 471 -11.55 13.36 22.60
C GLU A 471 -13.05 13.54 22.31
N TYR A 472 -13.69 12.54 21.68
CA TYR A 472 -15.11 12.57 21.37
C TYR A 472 -15.97 12.62 22.65
N GLN A 473 -16.93 13.54 22.67
CA GLN A 473 -17.79 13.83 23.83
C GLN A 473 -19.18 13.18 23.76
N GLY A 474 -19.51 12.48 22.67
CA GLY A 474 -20.82 11.84 22.51
C GLY A 474 -21.93 12.75 21.97
N ASP A 475 -21.58 13.92 21.42
CA ASP A 475 -22.51 15.00 21.08
C ASP A 475 -22.80 15.14 19.57
N TYR A 476 -22.24 14.27 18.72
CA TYR A 476 -22.52 14.31 17.28
C TYR A 476 -23.93 13.78 16.99
N ARG A 477 -24.64 14.45 16.06
CA ARG A 477 -26.00 14.06 15.69
C ARG A 477 -26.02 12.78 14.87
N LYS A 478 -25.00 12.56 14.04
CA LYS A 478 -24.86 11.38 13.21
C LYS A 478 -23.41 10.89 13.21
N PRO A 479 -22.96 10.29 14.32
CA PRO A 479 -21.57 9.86 14.49
C PRO A 479 -21.23 8.72 13.52
N VAL A 480 -20.08 8.82 12.87
CA VAL A 480 -19.44 7.73 12.13
C VAL A 480 -18.04 7.54 12.69
N VAL A 481 -17.67 6.30 12.99
CA VAL A 481 -16.35 5.95 13.49
C VAL A 481 -15.46 5.56 12.32
N LEU A 482 -14.25 6.11 12.28
CA LEU A 482 -13.25 5.83 11.26
C LEU A 482 -12.06 5.15 11.93
N ILE A 483 -11.74 3.92 11.52
CA ILE A 483 -10.60 3.16 12.05
C ILE A 483 -9.50 3.17 10.98
N GLY A 484 -8.42 3.89 11.26
CA GLY A 484 -7.29 4.13 10.37
C GLY A 484 -6.19 3.08 10.48
N ARG A 485 -6.46 1.92 11.08
CA ARG A 485 -5.52 0.80 11.19
C ARG A 485 -6.19 -0.51 10.82
N ASP A 486 -5.38 -1.53 10.60
CA ASP A 486 -5.86 -2.90 10.46
C ASP A 486 -6.57 -3.39 11.72
N LEU A 487 -7.68 -4.11 11.52
CA LEU A 487 -8.43 -4.78 12.58
C LEU A 487 -7.98 -6.24 12.69
N GLU A 488 -7.76 -6.69 13.92
CA GLU A 488 -7.46 -8.09 14.21
C GLU A 488 -8.74 -8.96 14.17
N LEU A 489 -8.60 -10.27 13.99
CA LEU A 489 -9.74 -11.21 13.95
C LEU A 489 -10.64 -11.16 15.18
N ASP A 490 -10.06 -10.90 16.35
CA ASP A 490 -10.78 -10.82 17.61
C ASP A 490 -11.35 -9.43 17.92
N GLU A 491 -11.12 -8.45 17.04
CA GLU A 491 -11.84 -7.17 17.01
C GLU A 491 -13.11 -7.24 16.15
N VAL A 492 -13.43 -8.41 15.58
CA VAL A 492 -14.71 -8.67 14.89
C VAL A 492 -15.53 -9.64 15.73
N GLU A 493 -16.68 -9.22 16.22
CA GLU A 493 -17.56 -10.01 17.11
C GLU A 493 -18.46 -10.97 16.34
N ALA A 494 -19.00 -10.55 15.21
CA ALA A 494 -19.88 -11.36 14.36
C ALA A 494 -19.78 -10.91 12.90
N VAL A 495 -20.18 -11.78 11.98
CA VAL A 495 -20.27 -11.47 10.55
C VAL A 495 -21.61 -11.95 10.01
N TYR A 496 -22.23 -11.11 9.18
CA TYR A 496 -23.50 -11.37 8.52
C TYR A 496 -23.30 -11.27 7.01
N LEU A 497 -23.50 -12.39 6.32
CA LEU A 497 -23.38 -12.46 4.87
C LEU A 497 -24.72 -12.07 4.22
N PRO A 498 -24.70 -11.41 3.05
CA PRO A 498 -25.93 -11.16 2.32
C PRO A 498 -26.59 -12.50 1.93
N PRO A 499 -27.93 -12.58 1.90
CA PRO A 499 -28.62 -13.77 1.43
C PRO A 499 -28.24 -14.04 -0.04
N ASP A 500 -28.04 -15.32 -0.39
CA ASP A 500 -27.80 -15.77 -1.77
C ASP A 500 -28.97 -15.31 -2.64
N THR A 501 -28.83 -14.14 -3.28
CA THR A 501 -29.85 -13.62 -4.17
C THR A 501 -29.59 -14.26 -5.53
N PRO A 502 -30.46 -15.13 -6.05
CA PRO A 502 -30.29 -15.65 -7.40
C PRO A 502 -30.22 -14.46 -8.35
N ARG A 503 -29.07 -14.29 -9.02
CA ARG A 503 -28.89 -13.29 -10.07
C ARG A 503 -29.99 -13.51 -11.10
N ARG A 504 -30.95 -12.58 -11.17
CA ARG A 504 -32.03 -12.61 -12.17
C ARG A 504 -31.49 -12.34 -13.56
#